data_AF-A0A6I0DH61-F1
#
_entry.id   AF-A0A6I0DH61-F1
#
_cell.length_a   1.000
_cell.length_b   1.000
_cell.length_c   1.000
_cell.angle_alpha   90.00
_cell.angle_beta   90.00
_cell.angle_gamma   90.00
#
_symmetry.space_group_name_H-M   'P 1'
#
loop_
_entity.id
_entity.type
_entity.pdbx_description
1 polymer ?
#
loop_
_entity_poly.entity_id
_entity_poly.type
_entity_poly.pdbx_seq_one_letter_code
_entity_poly.pdbx_strand_id
1 'polypeptide(L)'
;MTADDKKRATLDFGEELNTPPVPPVDPNAVKAAARAAGFRETPKAAELLPSSPGRPPRRTRRKTGRTEQFATRLRADTIEAIYTYADRHEITLAETIERAMSALGEGEQ
;
A
#
# COMPACT_ATOMS: atom_id res chain seq x y z
N MET A 1 -30.25 -0.51 33.42
CA MET A 1 -29.63 0.28 32.33
C MET A 1 -29.00 1.50 32.96
N THR A 2 -27.68 1.54 33.04
CA THR A 2 -26.91 2.72 33.45
C THR A 2 -25.77 2.86 32.45
N ALA A 3 -25.94 3.79 31.51
CA ALA A 3 -24.95 4.11 30.50
C ALA A 3 -23.98 5.12 31.10
N ASP A 4 -22.80 4.64 31.50
CA ASP A 4 -21.64 5.49 31.77
C ASP A 4 -21.08 5.95 30.42
N ASP A 5 -21.44 7.18 30.05
CA ASP A 5 -20.99 7.85 28.83
C ASP A 5 -19.52 8.27 28.99
N LYS A 6 -18.62 7.36 28.59
CA LYS A 6 -17.17 7.54 28.67
C LYS A 6 -16.74 8.56 27.61
N LYS A 7 -16.70 9.85 27.99
CA LYS A 7 -16.19 10.94 27.15
C LYS A 7 -14.77 10.61 26.66
N ARG A 8 -14.64 10.30 25.37
CA ARG A 8 -13.33 10.17 24.72
C ARG A 8 -12.67 11.53 24.68
N ALA A 9 -11.40 11.60 25.08
CA ALA A 9 -10.60 12.81 24.93
C ALA A 9 -10.35 13.04 23.43
N THR A 10 -11.00 14.04 22.86
CA THR A 10 -10.68 14.56 21.53
C THR A 10 -9.40 15.39 21.67
N LEU A 11 -8.26 14.84 21.22
CA LEU A 11 -7.04 15.62 21.06
C LEU A 11 -7.22 16.51 19.83
N ASP A 12 -7.49 17.79 20.10
CA ASP A 12 -7.57 18.85 19.09
C ASP A 12 -6.16 19.44 18.89
N PHE A 13 -5.54 19.10 17.76
CA PHE A 13 -4.30 19.73 17.33
C PHE A 13 -4.68 21.03 16.63
N GLY A 14 -4.90 22.08 17.44
CA GLY A 14 -5.45 23.37 17.03
C GLY A 14 -5.10 23.78 15.61
N GLU A 15 -6.13 24.07 14.82
CA GLU A 15 -6.10 24.45 13.41
C GLU A 15 -5.54 25.88 13.16
N GLU A 16 -4.54 26.30 13.93
CA GLU A 16 -3.85 27.58 13.76
C GLU A 16 -2.35 27.38 13.57
N LEU A 17 -1.97 26.58 12.57
CA LEU A 17 -0.66 26.73 11.95
C LEU A 17 -0.80 27.70 10.78
N ASN A 18 -0.92 28.98 11.12
CA ASN A 18 -0.67 30.09 10.19
C ASN A 18 0.82 30.05 9.85
N THR A 19 1.21 29.09 9.01
CA THR A 19 2.61 28.84 8.65
C THR A 19 3.06 30.02 7.82
N PRO A 20 3.96 30.89 8.33
CA PRO A 20 4.44 32.01 7.55
C PRO A 20 5.08 31.46 6.26
N PRO A 21 4.95 32.16 5.12
CA PRO A 21 5.56 31.71 3.87
C PRO A 21 7.05 31.49 4.10
N VAL A 22 7.50 30.25 3.91
CA VAL A 22 8.91 29.89 4.11
C VAL A 22 9.75 30.77 3.19
N PRO A 23 10.72 31.54 3.72
CA PRO A 23 11.55 32.40 2.89
C PRO A 23 12.30 31.54 1.86
N PRO A 24 12.48 32.03 0.62
CA PRO A 24 13.19 31.29 -0.40
C PRO A 24 14.63 31.02 0.08
N VAL A 25 14.96 29.74 0.25
CA VAL A 25 16.29 29.32 0.68
C VAL A 25 17.18 29.17 -0.55
N ASP A 26 18.40 29.73 -0.50
CA ASP A 26 19.39 29.54 -1.55
C ASP A 26 19.84 28.07 -1.59
N PRO A 27 19.60 27.33 -2.70
CA PRO A 27 19.99 25.93 -2.81
C PRO A 27 21.51 25.71 -2.68
N ASN A 28 22.33 26.72 -2.99
CA ASN A 28 23.79 26.60 -2.83
C ASN A 28 24.20 26.62 -1.36
N ALA A 29 23.54 27.44 -0.54
CA ALA A 29 23.78 27.47 0.91
C ALA A 29 23.43 26.12 1.56
N VAL A 30 22.35 25.48 1.13
CA VAL A 30 21.95 24.13 1.59
C VAL A 30 23.00 23.08 1.22
N LYS A 31 23.51 23.11 -0.01
CA LYS A 31 24.57 22.19 -0.45
C LYS A 31 25.88 22.39 0.31
N ALA A 32 26.25 23.65 0.56
CA ALA A 32 27.45 23.98 1.34
C ALA A 32 27.35 23.45 2.78
N ALA A 33 26.20 23.66 3.44
CA ALA A 33 25.94 23.14 4.77
C ALA A 33 25.96 21.60 4.82
N ALA A 34 25.33 20.93 3.84
CA ALA A 34 25.33 19.47 3.75
C ALA A 34 26.75 18.91 3.56
N ARG A 35 27.58 19.55 2.73
CA ARG A 35 28.99 19.16 2.56
C ARG A 35 29.80 19.37 3.83
N ALA A 36 29.59 20.47 4.55
CA ALA A 36 30.25 20.74 5.83
C ALA A 36 29.87 19.71 6.91
N ALA A 37 28.63 19.20 6.87
CA ALA A 37 28.17 18.10 7.72
C ALA A 37 28.65 16.71 7.28
N GLY A 38 29.48 16.62 6.23
CA GLY A 38 30.09 15.37 5.76
C GLY A 38 29.24 14.56 4.79
N PHE A 39 28.10 15.09 4.33
CA PHE A 39 27.32 14.44 3.27
C PHE A 39 28.03 14.58 1.92
N ARG A 40 28.16 13.46 1.22
CA ARG A 40 28.67 13.43 -0.16
C ARG A 40 27.51 13.50 -1.14
N GLU A 41 27.62 14.34 -2.16
CA GLU A 41 26.64 14.37 -3.24
C GLU A 41 26.68 13.02 -3.98
N THR A 42 25.55 12.32 -3.99
CA THR A 42 25.38 11.15 -4.86
C THR A 42 25.39 11.63 -6.31
N PRO A 43 26.05 10.91 -7.24
CA PRO A 43 25.99 11.26 -8.66
C PRO A 43 24.52 11.35 -9.07
N LYS A 44 24.08 12.55 -9.46
CA LYS A 44 22.72 12.78 -9.94
C LYS A 44 22.55 11.90 -11.17
N ALA A 45 21.54 11.03 -11.16
CA ALA A 45 21.18 10.28 -12.35
C ALA A 45 21.01 11.27 -13.50
N ALA A 46 21.56 10.94 -14.68
CA ALA A 46 21.42 11.76 -15.87
C ALA A 46 19.95 12.17 -16.01
N GLU A 47 19.73 13.46 -16.23
CA GLU A 47 18.41 14.05 -16.38
C GLU A 47 17.65 13.23 -17.43
N LEU A 48 16.59 12.55 -16.99
CA LEU A 48 15.79 11.69 -17.85
C LEU A 48 15.12 12.62 -18.87
N LEU A 49 15.77 12.78 -20.03
CA LEU A 49 15.10 13.19 -21.26
C LEU A 49 13.80 12.38 -21.35
N PRO A 50 12.66 13.00 -21.69
CA PRO A 50 11.39 12.29 -21.77
C PRO A 50 11.59 11.08 -22.66
N SER A 51 11.38 9.90 -22.07
CA SER A 51 11.68 8.62 -22.67
C SER A 51 11.04 8.54 -24.06
N SER A 52 11.86 8.23 -25.06
CA SER A 52 11.40 7.74 -26.36
C SER A 52 10.38 6.60 -26.18
N PRO A 53 9.49 6.33 -27.16
CA PRO A 53 8.45 5.30 -27.09
C PRO A 53 9.05 3.89 -27.26
N GLY A 54 10.02 3.54 -26.42
CA GLY A 54 10.83 2.33 -26.51
C GLY A 54 11.20 1.81 -25.13
N ARG A 55 10.25 1.87 -24.17
CA ARG A 55 10.45 1.21 -22.88
C ARG A 55 10.66 -0.29 -23.14
N PRO A 56 11.81 -0.88 -22.78
CA PRO A 56 11.99 -2.32 -22.93
C PRO A 56 10.90 -3.02 -22.11
N PRO A 57 10.29 -4.10 -22.64
CA PRO A 57 9.25 -4.82 -21.92
C PRO A 57 9.83 -5.22 -20.56
N ARG A 58 9.23 -4.71 -19.47
CA ARG A 58 9.56 -5.13 -18.11
C ARG A 58 9.52 -6.65 -18.13
N ARG A 59 10.62 -7.29 -17.71
CA ARG A 59 10.79 -8.74 -17.66
C ARG A 59 9.46 -9.36 -17.20
N THR A 60 8.74 -9.98 -18.12
CA THR A 60 7.48 -10.64 -17.80
C THR A 60 7.83 -11.78 -16.85
N ARG A 61 7.26 -11.74 -15.66
CA ARG A 61 7.41 -12.81 -14.67
C ARG A 61 6.98 -14.10 -15.35
N ARG A 62 7.90 -15.06 -15.52
CA ARG A 62 7.59 -16.38 -16.08
C ARG A 62 6.48 -16.99 -15.22
N LYS A 63 5.28 -17.15 -15.79
CA LYS A 63 4.16 -17.81 -15.11
C LYS A 63 4.44 -19.31 -15.12
N THR A 64 4.45 -19.94 -13.95
CA THR A 64 4.74 -21.38 -13.80
C THR A 64 3.58 -22.29 -14.18
N GLY A 65 2.44 -21.74 -14.63
CA GLY A 65 1.25 -22.50 -15.02
C GLY A 65 0.49 -23.16 -13.87
N ARG A 66 1.03 -23.16 -12.65
CA ARG A 66 0.43 -23.83 -11.48
C ARG A 66 -0.84 -23.16 -10.92
N THR A 67 -1.00 -21.86 -11.16
CA THR A 67 -2.10 -21.04 -10.61
C THR A 67 -2.57 -20.05 -11.66
N GLU A 68 -3.88 -19.92 -11.83
CA GLU A 68 -4.51 -18.95 -12.74
C GLU A 68 -5.09 -17.75 -11.98
N GLN A 69 -5.28 -16.61 -12.66
CA GLN A 69 -5.91 -15.45 -12.05
C GLN A 69 -7.43 -15.63 -12.05
N PHE A 70 -8.06 -15.31 -10.93
CA PHE A 70 -9.50 -15.37 -10.77
C PHE A 70 -10.06 -13.96 -10.52
N ALA A 71 -10.75 -13.40 -11.51
CA ALA A 71 -11.35 -12.07 -11.43
C ALA A 71 -12.88 -12.19 -11.42
N THR A 72 -13.52 -11.68 -10.37
CA THR A 72 -14.97 -11.76 -10.19
C THR A 72 -15.48 -10.57 -9.36
N ARG A 73 -16.80 -10.37 -9.34
CA ARG A 73 -17.49 -9.41 -8.49
C ARG A 73 -18.39 -10.16 -7.53
N LEU A 74 -18.32 -9.81 -6.26
CA LEU A 74 -19.11 -10.41 -5.18
C LEU A 74 -19.86 -9.32 -4.42
N ARG A 75 -20.86 -9.72 -3.62
CA ARG A 75 -21.52 -8.81 -2.69
C ARG A 75 -20.52 -8.36 -1.60
N ALA A 76 -20.72 -7.16 -1.05
CA ALA A 76 -19.84 -6.61 -0.01
C ALA A 76 -19.71 -7.57 1.20
N ASP A 77 -20.85 -8.04 1.71
CA ASP A 77 -20.91 -8.95 2.86
C ASP A 77 -20.16 -10.27 2.61
N THR A 78 -20.21 -10.77 1.37
CA THR A 78 -19.48 -11.99 0.99
C THR A 78 -17.98 -11.75 0.97
N ILE A 79 -17.53 -10.59 0.48
CA ILE A 79 -16.11 -10.23 0.46
C ILE A 79 -15.58 -10.11 1.90
N GLU A 80 -16.34 -9.46 2.79
CA GLU A 80 -15.99 -9.33 4.20
C GLU A 80 -15.90 -10.69 4.91
N ALA A 81 -16.85 -11.59 4.64
CA ALA A 81 -16.82 -12.95 5.17
C ALA A 81 -15.57 -13.73 4.71
N ILE A 82 -15.17 -13.59 3.44
CA ILE A 82 -13.96 -14.24 2.91
C ILE A 82 -12.70 -13.68 3.60
N TYR A 83 -12.57 -12.35 3.74
CA TYR A 83 -11.43 -11.75 4.44
C TYR A 83 -11.38 -12.19 5.90
N THR A 84 -12.51 -12.12 6.59
CA THR A 84 -12.60 -12.52 8.00
C THR A 84 -12.21 -13.98 8.21
N TYR A 85 -12.61 -14.88 7.31
CA TYR A 85 -12.23 -16.28 7.37
C TYR A 85 -10.73 -16.45 7.10
N ALA A 86 -10.21 -15.82 6.05
CA ALA A 86 -8.79 -15.88 5.69
C ALA A 86 -7.89 -15.41 6.84
N ASP A 87 -8.23 -14.29 7.49
CA ASP A 87 -7.49 -13.72 8.62
C ASP A 87 -7.53 -14.65 9.85
N ARG A 88 -8.69 -15.21 10.19
CA ARG A 88 -8.83 -16.13 11.33
C ARG A 88 -8.03 -17.42 11.16
N HIS A 89 -7.87 -17.87 9.92
CA HIS A 89 -7.18 -19.12 9.59
C HIS A 89 -5.74 -18.91 9.12
N GLU A 90 -5.27 -17.65 9.04
CA GLU A 90 -3.94 -17.27 8.55
C GLU A 90 -3.62 -17.83 7.15
N ILE A 91 -4.63 -17.87 6.28
CA ILE A 91 -4.52 -18.39 4.91
C ILE A 91 -4.78 -17.32 3.85
N THR A 92 -4.44 -17.61 2.60
CA THR A 92 -4.69 -16.67 1.49
C THR A 92 -6.15 -16.69 1.03
N LEU A 93 -6.58 -15.62 0.35
CA LEU A 93 -7.90 -15.56 -0.29
C LEU A 93 -8.08 -16.68 -1.33
N ALA A 94 -7.02 -16.99 -2.10
CA ALA A 94 -7.06 -18.05 -3.11
C ALA A 94 -7.28 -19.41 -2.44
N GLU A 95 -6.52 -19.70 -1.39
CA GLU A 95 -6.65 -20.94 -0.62
C GLU A 95 -8.01 -21.06 0.07
N THR A 96 -8.57 -19.94 0.53
CA THR A 96 -9.94 -19.92 1.09
C THR A 96 -10.97 -20.37 0.06
N ILE A 97 -10.85 -19.90 -1.18
CA ILE A 97 -11.74 -20.29 -2.28
C ILE A 97 -11.53 -21.77 -2.64
N GLU A 98 -10.28 -22.24 -2.72
CA GLU A 98 -9.98 -23.66 -3.00
C GLU A 98 -10.59 -24.59 -1.94
N ARG A 99 -10.43 -24.28 -0.65
CA ARG A 99 -11.03 -25.05 0.45
C ARG A 99 -12.55 -25.04 0.40
N ALA A 100 -13.17 -23.90 0.06
CA ALA A 100 -14.62 -23.81 -0.10
C ALA A 100 -15.11 -24.72 -1.24
N MET A 101 -14.41 -24.75 -2.37
CA MET A 101 -14.75 -25.64 -3.49
C MET A 101 -14.58 -27.12 -3.13
N SER A 102 -13.50 -27.48 -2.40
CA SER A 102 -13.33 -28.85 -1.89
C SER A 102 -14.49 -29.27 -0.97
N ALA A 103 -14.89 -28.40 -0.05
CA ALA A 103 -15.99 -28.69 0.87
C ALA A 103 -17.34 -28.87 0.15
N LEU A 104 -17.60 -28.12 -0.93
CA LEU A 104 -18.79 -28.29 -1.75
C LEU A 104 -18.78 -29.63 -2.51
N GLY A 105 -17.62 -30.06 -3.02
CA GLY A 105 -17.50 -31.32 -3.76
C GLY A 105 -17.51 -32.58 -2.90
N GLU A 106 -17.18 -32.48 -1.62
CA GLU A 106 -17.32 -33.58 -0.65
C GLU A 106 -18.80 -33.81 -0.25
N GLY A 107 -19.64 -32.78 -0.33
CA GLY A 107 -21.07 -32.87 -0.01
C GLY A 107 -21.97 -33.42 -1.13
N GLU A 108 -21.44 -33.57 -2.35
CA GLU A 108 -22.18 -34.14 -3.51
C GLU A 108 -21.96 -35.66 -3.70
N GLN A 109 -21.17 -36.30 -2.83
CA GLN A 109 -20.85 -37.73 -2.90
C GLN A 109 -21.72 -38.61 -1.98
#